data_AF-A0AAD6RMT7-F1
#
_entry.id   AF-A0AAD6RMT7-F1
#
_cell.length_a   1.000
_cell.length_b   1.000
_cell.length_c   1.000
_cell.angle_alpha   90.00
_cell.angle_beta   90.00
_cell.angle_gamma   90.00
#
_symmetry.space_group_name_H-M   'P 1'
#
loop_
_entity.id
_entity.type
_entity.pdbx_description
1 polymer ?
#
loop_
_entity_poly.entity_id
_entity_poly.type
_entity_poly.pdbx_seq_one_letter_code
_entity_poly.pdbx_strand_id
1 'polypeptide(L)'
;MFLAQILNYASWNFHANQEKLFCFAEALAAQVTQENFDKGLIYPPFKNIRKISAEIAAKVAAKAYELGLATRVPPPRDLVKHAESCMYSPSYRSYR
;
A
#
# COMPACT_ATOMS: atom_id res chain seq x y z
N MET A 1 7.30 -5.31 -7.74
CA MET A 1 8.26 -5.45 -6.62
C MET A 1 7.72 -4.84 -5.32
N PHE A 2 7.24 -3.58 -5.29
CA PHE A 2 6.65 -2.98 -4.08
C PHE A 2 5.26 -3.53 -3.67
N LEU A 3 4.45 -3.95 -4.65
CA LEU A 3 3.18 -4.66 -4.41
C LEU A 3 3.36 -5.98 -3.65
N ALA A 4 4.46 -6.69 -3.89
CA ALA A 4 4.71 -8.00 -3.32
C ALA A 4 5.01 -7.95 -1.81
N GLN A 5 5.68 -6.89 -1.31
CA GLN A 5 6.02 -6.81 0.11
C GLN A 5 4.82 -6.50 1.02
N ILE A 6 3.84 -5.72 0.53
CA ILE A 6 2.59 -5.45 1.26
C ILE A 6 1.70 -6.70 1.27
N LEU A 7 1.69 -7.47 0.18
CA LEU A 7 0.91 -8.70 0.07
C LEU A 7 1.56 -9.90 0.78
N ASN A 8 2.89 -9.99 0.92
CA ASN A 8 3.56 -11.21 1.41
C ASN A 8 3.52 -11.41 2.94
N TYR A 9 2.89 -10.52 3.72
CA TYR A 9 2.85 -10.62 5.19
C TYR A 9 1.65 -11.37 5.78
N ALA A 10 0.67 -11.76 4.96
CA ALA A 10 -0.31 -12.76 5.37
C ALA A 10 -0.14 -13.98 4.48
N SER A 11 -0.34 -15.16 5.04
CA SER A 11 -0.51 -16.39 4.28
C SER A 11 -1.76 -16.23 3.40
N TRP A 12 -1.63 -15.70 2.18
CA TRP A 12 -2.79 -15.39 1.33
C TRP A 12 -3.08 -16.52 0.37
N ASN A 13 -4.11 -17.28 0.71
CA ASN A 13 -4.83 -18.11 -0.25
C ASN A 13 -5.26 -17.25 -1.45
N PHE A 14 -5.02 -17.78 -2.65
CA PHE A 14 -5.16 -17.14 -3.96
C PHE A 14 -6.60 -16.65 -4.30
N HIS A 15 -7.59 -16.93 -3.44
CA HIS A 15 -9.01 -16.69 -3.70
C HIS A 15 -9.51 -15.28 -3.33
N ALA A 16 -8.80 -14.51 -2.50
CA ALA A 16 -9.26 -13.19 -2.03
C ALA A 16 -8.58 -12.02 -2.76
N ASN A 17 -8.46 -12.09 -4.09
CA ASN A 17 -7.65 -11.14 -4.88
C ASN A 17 -8.44 -9.98 -5.51
N GLN A 18 -9.71 -10.16 -5.89
CA GLN A 18 -10.45 -9.16 -6.69
C GLN A 18 -10.75 -7.88 -5.91
N GLU A 19 -11.28 -7.98 -4.69
CA GLU A 19 -11.60 -6.79 -3.87
C GLU A 19 -10.35 -5.99 -3.51
N LYS A 20 -9.22 -6.66 -3.29
CA LYS A 20 -7.94 -6.00 -3.01
C LYS A 20 -7.41 -5.25 -4.22
N LEU A 21 -7.51 -5.84 -5.41
CA LEU A 21 -7.13 -5.18 -6.66
C LEU A 21 -8.03 -3.98 -6.96
N PHE A 22 -9.33 -4.10 -6.70
CA PHE A 22 -10.27 -3.00 -6.84
C PHE A 22 -9.93 -1.84 -5.90
N CYS A 23 -9.73 -2.12 -4.61
CA CYS A 23 -9.32 -1.12 -3.62
C CYS A 23 -7.97 -0.49 -3.98
N PHE A 24 -7.04 -1.27 -4.55
CA PHE A 24 -5.75 -0.76 -5.01
C PHE A 24 -5.91 0.21 -6.19
N ALA A 25 -6.72 -0.13 -7.18
CA ALA A 25 -6.99 0.72 -8.33
C ALA A 25 -7.69 2.02 -7.93
N GLU A 26 -8.69 1.93 -7.05
CA GLU A 26 -9.41 3.10 -6.51
C GLU A 26 -8.45 4.00 -5.70
N ALA A 27 -7.61 3.41 -4.86
CA ALA A 27 -6.63 4.14 -4.09
C ALA A 27 -5.59 4.82 -4.99
N LEU A 28 -5.16 4.19 -6.08
CA LEU A 28 -4.28 4.80 -7.07
C LEU A 28 -4.94 5.97 -7.80
N ALA A 29 -6.18 5.80 -8.25
CA ALA A 29 -6.92 6.85 -8.93
C ALA A 29 -7.08 8.10 -8.04
N ALA A 30 -7.33 7.89 -6.74
CA ALA A 30 -7.43 8.97 -5.77
C ALA A 30 -6.10 9.73 -5.51
N GLN A 31 -4.95 9.18 -5.92
CA GLN A 31 -3.62 9.82 -5.76
C GLN A 31 -3.22 10.69 -6.94
N VAL A 32 -3.99 10.68 -8.03
CA VAL A 32 -3.73 11.51 -9.21
C VAL A 32 -4.32 12.90 -8.96
N THR A 33 -3.45 13.91 -8.84
CA THR A 33 -3.87 15.31 -8.71
C THR A 33 -4.23 15.91 -10.07
N GLN A 34 -5.02 16.99 -10.05
CA GLN A 34 -5.37 17.73 -11.27
C GLN A 34 -4.13 18.19 -12.04
N GLU A 35 -3.08 18.63 -11.34
CA GLU A 35 -1.81 19.02 -11.96
C GLU A 35 -1.13 17.89 -12.75
N ASN A 36 -1.36 16.63 -12.37
CA ASN A 36 -0.84 15.49 -13.12
C ASN A 36 -1.63 15.33 -14.43
N PHE A 37 -2.95 15.50 -14.39
CA PHE A 37 -3.80 15.49 -15.58
C PHE A 37 -3.45 16.64 -16.54
N ASP A 38 -3.19 17.83 -16.01
CA ASP A 38 -2.79 19.00 -16.82
C ASP A 38 -1.44 18.76 -17.55
N LYS A 39 -0.60 17.88 -17.00
CA LYS A 39 0.66 17.42 -17.62
C LYS A 39 0.49 16.20 -18.53
N GLY A 40 -0.74 15.73 -18.75
CA GLY A 40 -1.05 14.53 -19.53
C GLY A 40 -0.68 13.21 -18.83
N LEU A 41 -0.44 13.24 -17.51
CA LEU A 41 -0.08 12.05 -16.74
C LEU A 41 -1.33 11.39 -16.19
N ILE A 42 -1.60 10.17 -16.67
CA ILE A 42 -2.70 9.31 -16.19
C ILE A 42 -2.33 8.63 -14.86
N TYR A 43 -1.02 8.49 -14.59
CA TYR A 43 -0.49 7.90 -13.37
C TYR A 43 0.30 8.92 -12.57
N PRO A 44 0.31 8.81 -11.23
CA PRO A 44 1.09 9.72 -10.41
C PRO A 44 2.59 9.53 -10.68
N PRO A 45 3.40 10.60 -10.56
CA PRO A 45 4.81 10.56 -10.88
C PRO A 45 5.59 9.63 -9.95
N PHE A 46 6.54 8.86 -10.51
CA PHE A 46 7.37 7.89 -9.79
C PHE A 46 8.19 8.47 -8.64
N LYS A 47 8.46 9.78 -8.63
CA LYS A 47 9.20 10.46 -7.55
C LYS A 47 8.60 10.18 -6.17
N ASN A 48 7.28 10.05 -6.08
CA ASN A 48 6.57 9.88 -4.81
C ASN A 48 6.06 8.44 -4.57
N ILE A 49 6.57 7.46 -5.33
CA ILE A 49 6.01 6.11 -5.34
C ILE A 49 5.98 5.44 -3.96
N ARG A 50 6.95 5.74 -3.07
CA ARG A 50 6.96 5.20 -1.70
C ARG A 50 5.80 5.72 -0.85
N LYS A 51 5.54 7.03 -0.89
CA LYS A 51 4.43 7.66 -0.16
C LYS A 51 3.09 7.16 -0.68
N ILE A 52 2.93 7.17 -2.01
CA ILE A 52 1.76 6.64 -2.70
C ILE A 52 1.52 5.18 -2.31
N SER A 53 2.57 4.36 -2.29
CA SER A 53 2.45 2.95 -1.89
C SER A 53 2.06 2.76 -0.42
N ALA A 54 2.59 3.59 0.49
CA ALA A 54 2.23 3.54 1.91
C ALA A 54 0.75 3.93 2.13
N GLU A 55 0.27 4.93 1.41
CA GLU A 55 -1.13 5.37 1.49
C GLU A 55 -2.08 4.32 0.91
N ILE A 56 -1.73 3.69 -0.22
CA ILE A 56 -2.52 2.60 -0.78
C ILE A 56 -2.52 1.38 0.16
N ALA A 57 -1.37 1.03 0.74
CA ALA A 57 -1.27 -0.05 1.70
C ALA A 57 -2.17 0.21 2.93
N ALA A 58 -2.22 1.45 3.41
CA ALA A 58 -3.08 1.83 4.52
C ALA A 58 -4.58 1.69 4.17
N LYS A 59 -5.00 2.10 2.96
CA LYS A 59 -6.39 1.94 2.50
C LYS A 59 -6.79 0.48 2.34
N VAL A 60 -5.93 -0.33 1.73
CA VAL A 60 -6.16 -1.78 1.58
C VAL A 60 -6.19 -2.48 2.94
N ALA A 61 -5.30 -2.10 3.86
CA ALA A 61 -5.31 -2.62 5.22
C ALA A 61 -6.59 -2.24 5.97
N ALA A 62 -7.04 -0.99 5.88
CA ALA A 62 -8.29 -0.55 6.49
C ALA A 62 -9.49 -1.38 6.00
N LYS A 63 -9.58 -1.60 4.67
CA LYS A 63 -10.60 -2.47 4.07
C LYS A 63 -10.49 -3.92 4.53
N ALA A 64 -9.28 -4.45 4.66
CA ALA A 64 -9.08 -5.81 5.18
C ALA A 64 -9.51 -5.95 6.66
N TYR A 65 -9.33 -4.90 7.48
CA TYR A 65 -9.84 -4.86 8.85
C TYR A 65 -11.37 -4.78 8.90
N GLU A 66 -12.00 -3.95 8.05
CA GLU A 66 -13.47 -3.85 7.93
C GLU A 66 -14.10 -5.19 7.55
N LEU A 67 -13.49 -5.92 6.62
CA LEU A 67 -13.98 -7.20 6.13
C LEU A 67 -13.65 -8.39 7.04
N GLY A 68 -12.96 -8.16 8.17
CA GLY A 68 -12.55 -9.22 9.10
C GLY A 68 -11.52 -10.21 8.53
N LEU A 69 -10.88 -9.87 7.40
CA LEU A 69 -9.86 -10.69 6.74
C LEU A 69 -8.46 -10.49 7.35
N ALA A 70 -8.30 -9.50 8.23
CA ALA A 70 -7.03 -9.17 8.86
C ALA A 70 -6.68 -10.15 9.99
N THR A 71 -5.59 -10.88 9.85
CA THR A 71 -5.10 -11.84 10.86
C THR A 71 -4.45 -11.16 12.07
N ARG A 72 -4.02 -9.89 11.93
CA ARG A 72 -3.24 -9.18 12.95
C ARG A 72 -4.13 -8.25 13.76
N VAL A 73 -4.48 -8.64 14.98
CA VAL A 73 -5.31 -7.86 15.93
C VAL A 73 -4.46 -7.61 17.18
N PRO A 74 -4.46 -6.40 17.78
CA PRO A 74 -5.28 -5.21 17.50
C PRO A 74 -4.79 -4.37 16.30
N PRO A 75 -5.70 -3.62 15.64
CA PRO A 75 -5.33 -2.73 14.55
C PRO A 75 -4.40 -1.61 15.08
N PRO A 76 -3.30 -1.28 14.37
CA PRO A 76 -2.45 -0.16 14.73
C PRO A 76 -3.21 1.16 14.54
N ARG A 77 -3.00 2.13 15.45
CA ARG A 77 -3.64 3.47 15.38
C ARG A 77 -3.35 4.20 14.07
N ASP A 78 -2.12 4.09 13.57
CA ASP A 78 -1.67 4.75 12.34
C ASP A 78 -1.28 3.71 11.29
N LEU A 79 -2.20 3.38 10.38
CA LEU A 79 -1.97 2.40 9.31
C LEU A 79 -0.87 2.87 8.33
N VAL A 80 -0.77 4.18 8.08
CA VAL A 80 0.25 4.75 7.18
C VAL A 80 1.65 4.59 7.75
N LYS A 81 1.87 4.99 9.01
CA LYS A 81 3.17 4.81 9.68
C LYS A 81 3.54 3.34 9.80
N HIS A 82 2.54 2.48 10.03
CA HIS A 82 2.78 1.05 10.07
C HIS A 82 3.23 0.53 8.69
N ALA A 83 2.57 0.95 7.61
CA ALA A 83 2.98 0.62 6.25
C ALA A 83 4.41 1.11 5.95
N GLU A 84 4.75 2.35 6.31
CA GLU A 84 6.11 2.89 6.16
C GLU A 84 7.16 2.06 6.94
N SER A 85 6.85 1.65 8.16
CA SER A 85 7.75 0.82 8.98
C SER A 85 7.97 -0.59 8.41
N CYS A 86 6.99 -1.10 7.66
CA CYS A 86 7.06 -2.41 7.01
C CYS A 86 7.75 -2.34 5.64
N MET A 87 7.98 -1.15 5.09
CA MET A 87 8.70 -1.02 3.82
C MET A 87 10.20 -1.30 4.00
N TYR A 88 10.77 -2.00 3.02
CA TYR A 88 12.21 -2.27 3.01
C TYR A 88 13.03 -0.98 2.85
N SER A 89 13.96 -0.75 3.78
CA SER A 89 14.97 0.31 3.65
C SER A 89 16.22 -0.25 2.96
N PRO A 90 16.68 0.35 1.85
CA PRO A 90 17.90 -0.07 1.17
C PRO A 90 19.20 0.38 1.88
N SER A 91 19.10 0.97 3.07
CA SER A 91 20.27 1.34 3.88
C SER A 91 21.06 0.09 4.26
N TYR A 92 22.36 0.09 3.94
CA TYR A 92 23.26 -1.00 4.32
C TYR A 92 23.31 -1.14 5.84
N ARG A 93 23.24 -2.37 6.35
CA ARG A 93 23.41 -2.60 7.79
C ARG A 93 24.87 -2.39 8.14
N SER A 94 25.13 -1.68 9.24
CA SER A 94 26.49 -1.62 9.80
C SER A 94 26.86 -3.01 10.30
N TYR A 95 27.92 -3.59 9.74
CA TYR A 95 28.52 -4.82 10.25
C TYR A 95 29.48 -4.44 11.38
N ARG A 96 29.35 -5.10 12.53
CA ARG A 96 30.24 -4.95 13.70
C ARG A 96 31.04 -6.23 13.88
#